data_AF-Q5QMM8-F1
#
_entry.id   AF-Q5QMM8-F1
#
_cell.length_a   1.000
_cell.length_b   1.000
_cell.length_c   1.000
_cell.angle_alpha   90.00
_cell.angle_beta   90.00
_cell.angle_gamma   90.00
#
_symmetry.space_group_name_H-M   'P 1'
#
loop_
_entity.id
_entity.type
_entity.pdbx_description
1 polymer ?
#
loop_
_entity_poly.entity_id
_entity_poly.type
_entity_poly.pdbx_seq_one_letter_code
_entity_poly.pdbx_strand_id
1 'polypeptide(L)'
;MRTSLVRFFLTILANTFLHSPYQHSSPPESSQCSTPLGSESGGKRRRGRRGKQKGLGEVVSVHEKKEAKTSPFPLLLLCRATRRRITEVYDEMYQIVRAKRNDTGKVHEFINCLVDARNELLHKSEMVQRSCRIKKALLSNPCSRRANSYDRLCEQVHKLEAEHKRLKKDADIYNYIQEQLQMSESYKLLIELSALVEKAEREDALATEAAEMTFEELLAQEKSDAAFWQRHRKLTSILPK
;
A
#
# COMPACT_ATOMS: atom_id res chain seq x y z
N MET A 1 12.49 -12.15 -15.75
CA MET A 1 11.20 -11.58 -15.24
C MET A 1 11.04 -11.62 -13.72
N ARG A 2 11.46 -12.67 -12.99
CA ARG A 2 11.24 -12.75 -11.52
C ARG A 2 12.11 -11.79 -10.69
N THR A 3 13.28 -11.41 -11.17
CA THR A 3 14.28 -10.55 -10.51
C THR A 3 13.87 -9.08 -10.44
N SER A 4 13.32 -8.57 -11.54
CA SER A 4 12.69 -7.23 -11.60
C SER A 4 11.60 -7.05 -10.53
N LEU A 5 10.87 -8.13 -10.21
CA LEU A 5 9.80 -8.10 -9.21
C LEU A 5 10.34 -7.92 -7.79
N VAL A 6 11.41 -8.62 -7.41
CA VAL A 6 12.01 -8.52 -6.06
C VAL A 6 12.56 -7.11 -5.83
N ARG A 7 13.23 -6.54 -6.84
CA ARG A 7 13.71 -5.16 -6.82
C ARG A 7 12.58 -4.15 -6.76
N PHE A 8 11.51 -4.37 -7.51
CA PHE A 8 10.30 -3.54 -7.44
C PHE A 8 9.74 -3.52 -6.01
N PHE A 9 9.62 -4.68 -5.36
CA PHE A 9 9.14 -4.75 -3.99
C PHE A 9 10.11 -4.17 -2.95
N LEU A 10 11.41 -4.43 -3.06
CA LEU A 10 12.43 -3.82 -2.20
C LEU A 10 12.45 -2.31 -2.35
N THR A 11 12.29 -1.80 -3.58
CA THR A 11 12.23 -0.36 -3.88
C THR A 11 10.96 0.26 -3.30
N ILE A 12 9.81 -0.42 -3.44
CA ILE A 12 8.55 0.03 -2.83
C ILE A 12 8.70 0.11 -1.31
N LEU A 13 9.23 -0.94 -0.68
CA LEU A 13 9.43 -0.94 0.78
C LEU A 13 10.44 0.13 1.20
N ALA A 14 11.62 0.20 0.57
CA ALA A 14 12.66 1.16 0.92
C ALA A 14 12.20 2.63 0.80
N ASN A 15 11.42 2.96 -0.23
CA ASN A 15 11.06 4.34 -0.53
C ASN A 15 9.75 4.80 0.10
N THR A 16 8.97 3.92 0.73
CA THR A 16 7.63 4.30 1.21
C THR A 16 7.38 3.88 2.64
N PHE A 17 8.05 4.58 3.57
CA PHE A 17 7.40 4.85 4.85
C PHE A 17 6.00 5.40 4.57
N LEU A 18 5.02 4.97 5.35
CA LEU A 18 3.71 5.61 5.39
C LEU A 18 3.91 7.00 6.00
N HIS A 19 4.39 7.94 5.18
CA HIS A 19 4.42 9.35 5.53
C HIS A 19 2.96 9.77 5.70
N SER A 20 2.61 10.13 6.93
CA SER A 20 1.34 10.77 7.24
C SER A 20 1.13 11.93 6.26
N PRO A 21 0.17 11.87 5.32
CA PRO A 21 0.07 12.89 4.27
C PRO A 21 -0.48 14.24 4.76
N TYR A 22 -0.46 14.50 6.07
CA TYR A 22 -1.19 15.60 6.72
C TYR A 22 -0.39 16.20 7.89
N GLN A 23 0.63 16.99 7.57
CA GLN A 23 0.87 18.25 8.27
C GLN A 23 0.46 19.37 7.30
N HIS A 24 -0.30 20.36 7.78
CA HIS A 24 -0.86 21.48 7.00
C HIS A 24 -2.19 21.23 6.25
N SER A 25 -3.28 21.15 7.02
CA SER A 25 -4.51 21.88 6.66
C SER A 25 -5.16 22.35 7.96
N SER A 26 -4.76 23.54 8.39
CA SER A 26 -5.49 24.31 9.39
C SER A 26 -6.95 24.47 8.92
N PRO A 27 -7.95 24.22 9.77
CA PRO A 27 -9.33 24.54 9.44
C PRO A 27 -9.47 26.07 9.34
N PRO A 28 -10.28 26.61 8.41
CA PRO A 28 -10.57 28.03 8.41
C PRO A 28 -11.30 28.39 9.71
N GLU A 29 -10.90 29.54 10.23
CA GLU A 29 -11.22 30.09 11.53
C GLU A 29 -12.73 30.13 11.82
N SER A 30 -13.05 29.81 13.07
CA SER A 30 -14.36 29.97 13.67
C SER A 30 -14.80 31.44 13.64
N SER A 31 -15.71 31.76 12.73
CA SER A 31 -16.52 32.97 12.81
C SER A 31 -17.66 32.75 13.81
N GLN A 32 -17.71 33.68 14.75
CA GLN A 32 -18.54 33.75 15.95
C GLN A 32 -20.04 33.78 15.59
N CYS A 33 -20.87 33.05 16.34
CA CYS A 33 -22.31 33.28 16.31
C CYS A 33 -22.81 33.32 17.75
N SER A 34 -22.99 34.55 18.22
CA SER A 34 -23.57 34.94 19.50
C SER A 34 -25.02 34.49 19.60
N THR A 35 -25.38 33.89 20.74
CA THR A 35 -26.76 33.72 21.19
C THR A 35 -27.40 35.08 21.52
N PRO A 36 -28.74 35.20 21.39
CA PRO A 36 -29.49 35.51 22.60
C PRO A 36 -30.81 34.71 22.75
N LEU A 37 -30.99 34.24 23.99
CA LEU A 37 -32.21 34.23 24.82
C LEU A 37 -33.55 34.60 24.17
N GLY A 38 -34.58 33.78 24.43
CA GLY A 38 -35.94 34.29 24.61
C GLY A 38 -37.09 33.38 24.18
N SER A 39 -37.91 33.00 25.18
CA SER A 39 -39.37 32.79 25.08
C SER A 39 -39.94 31.41 24.74
N GLU A 40 -40.36 30.79 25.86
CA GLU A 40 -41.34 29.76 26.23
C GLU A 40 -42.60 29.45 25.37
N SER A 41 -43.21 28.33 25.79
CA SER A 41 -44.53 27.73 25.48
C SER A 41 -44.57 26.82 24.24
N GLY A 42 -45.18 25.64 24.22
CA GLY A 42 -45.96 24.87 25.19
C GLY A 42 -46.68 23.78 24.38
N GLY A 43 -46.73 22.52 24.84
CA GLY A 43 -47.52 21.50 24.14
C GLY A 43 -47.15 20.02 24.34
N LYS A 44 -47.62 19.42 25.44
CA LYS A 44 -47.69 17.96 25.65
C LYS A 44 -48.70 17.31 24.69
N ARG A 45 -48.34 16.22 23.97
CA ARG A 45 -49.19 15.02 23.66
C ARG A 45 -48.28 13.82 23.28
N ARG A 46 -48.07 12.85 24.17
CA ARG A 46 -48.78 11.54 24.37
C ARG A 46 -48.37 10.40 23.41
N ARG A 47 -47.96 9.29 24.06
CA ARG A 47 -47.53 7.96 23.55
C ARG A 47 -48.61 7.18 22.79
N GLY A 48 -48.20 6.35 21.83
CA GLY A 48 -48.85 5.10 21.37
C GLY A 48 -47.84 4.22 20.63
N ARG A 49 -47.30 3.14 21.22
CA ARG A 49 -47.74 1.72 21.28
C ARG A 49 -47.70 0.92 19.94
N ARG A 50 -46.76 -0.03 19.94
CA ARG A 50 -46.82 -1.46 19.50
C ARG A 50 -46.86 -1.86 18.02
N GLY A 51 -45.94 -2.78 17.69
CA GLY A 51 -45.95 -3.76 16.59
C GLY A 51 -44.51 -3.90 16.02
N LYS A 52 -43.89 -5.05 15.78
CA LYS A 52 -44.31 -6.46 15.75
C LYS A 52 -43.01 -7.32 15.68
N GLN A 53 -43.07 -8.54 16.21
CA GLN A 53 -42.01 -9.56 16.34
C GLN A 53 -41.31 -10.00 15.05
N LYS A 54 -40.03 -10.40 15.18
CA LYS A 54 -39.33 -11.58 14.61
C LYS A 54 -37.87 -11.46 15.11
N GLY A 55 -37.23 -12.41 15.78
CA GLY A 55 -37.39 -13.86 15.89
C GLY A 55 -36.00 -14.49 15.66
N LEU A 56 -35.66 -15.50 16.47
CA LEU A 56 -34.45 -16.36 16.44
C LEU A 56 -33.21 -15.72 17.10
N GLY A 57 -32.71 -16.20 18.24
CA GLY A 57 -32.49 -17.59 18.66
C GLY A 57 -30.97 -17.77 18.69
N GLU A 58 -30.33 -17.55 19.84
CA GLU A 58 -29.86 -18.60 20.76
C GLU A 58 -28.84 -19.56 20.13
N VAL A 59 -27.88 -19.96 20.97
CA VAL A 59 -26.95 -21.09 20.84
C VAL A 59 -25.48 -20.69 20.58
N VAL A 60 -24.70 -20.99 21.62
CA VAL A 60 -23.23 -21.21 21.71
C VAL A 60 -22.32 -20.04 22.08
N SER A 61 -22.25 -19.81 23.39
CA SER A 61 -20.99 -19.59 24.11
C SER A 61 -20.11 -20.83 23.97
N VAL A 62 -18.98 -20.75 23.25
CA VAL A 62 -17.81 -21.61 23.49
C VAL A 62 -16.67 -20.74 23.98
N HIS A 63 -16.43 -20.83 25.28
CA HIS A 63 -15.14 -20.55 25.87
C HIS A 63 -14.13 -21.57 25.32
N GLU A 64 -13.34 -21.18 24.33
CA GLU A 64 -12.00 -21.78 24.16
C GLU A 64 -10.96 -20.79 24.64
N LYS A 65 -10.52 -21.00 25.88
CA LYS A 65 -9.21 -20.58 26.37
C LYS A 65 -8.16 -21.27 25.49
N LYS A 66 -7.84 -20.67 24.36
CA LYS A 66 -6.61 -20.96 23.62
C LYS A 66 -5.74 -19.73 23.82
N GLU A 67 -4.64 -19.89 24.55
CA GLU A 67 -3.67 -18.84 24.85
C GLU A 67 -3.42 -18.01 23.58
N ALA A 68 -4.07 -16.85 23.51
CA ALA A 68 -3.86 -15.94 22.43
C ALA A 68 -2.49 -15.35 22.69
N LYS A 69 -1.46 -15.99 22.12
CA LYS A 69 -0.13 -15.38 21.95
C LYS A 69 -0.38 -13.98 21.44
N THR A 70 -0.19 -13.00 22.31
CA THR A 70 -0.40 -11.59 22.00
C THR A 70 0.53 -11.30 20.84
N SER A 71 -0.03 -11.11 19.64
CA SER A 71 0.75 -10.85 18.44
C SER A 71 1.66 -9.65 18.73
N PRO A 72 2.97 -9.72 18.45
CA PRO A 72 3.91 -8.63 18.78
C PRO A 72 3.51 -7.29 18.15
N PHE A 73 2.66 -7.33 17.11
CA PHE A 73 2.20 -6.15 16.39
C PHE A 73 0.68 -6.04 16.41
N PRO A 74 0.09 -5.13 17.21
CA PRO A 74 -1.35 -4.90 17.21
C PRO A 74 -1.74 -4.03 16.00
N LEU A 75 -1.59 -4.58 14.79
CA LEU A 75 -2.11 -4.00 13.54
C LEU A 75 -3.62 -4.26 13.48
N LEU A 76 -4.37 -3.48 14.27
CA LEU A 76 -5.76 -3.77 14.63
C LEU A 76 -6.73 -3.61 13.47
N LEU A 77 -6.42 -2.74 12.52
CA LEU A 77 -7.23 -2.46 11.35
C LEU A 77 -6.84 -3.29 10.15
N LEU A 78 -5.78 -4.11 10.19
CA LEU A 78 -5.57 -5.11 9.14
C LEU A 78 -6.61 -6.22 9.22
N CYS A 79 -6.89 -6.85 8.08
CA CYS A 79 -7.76 -8.00 8.02
C CYS A 79 -7.09 -9.14 8.79
N ARG A 80 -7.93 -10.05 9.30
CA ARG A 80 -7.45 -11.16 10.12
C ARG A 80 -6.45 -12.04 9.37
N ALA A 81 -6.60 -12.19 8.06
CA ALA A 81 -5.70 -12.98 7.22
C ALA A 81 -4.31 -12.35 7.13
N THR A 82 -4.20 -11.06 6.76
CA THR A 82 -2.92 -10.34 6.67
C THR A 82 -2.19 -10.33 8.00
N ARG A 83 -2.89 -10.01 9.09
CA ARG A 83 -2.29 -9.99 10.44
C ARG A 83 -1.79 -11.37 10.88
N ARG A 84 -2.52 -12.44 10.57
CA ARG A 84 -2.07 -13.83 10.85
C ARG A 84 -0.81 -14.15 10.07
N ARG A 85 -0.78 -13.89 8.77
CA ARG A 85 0.40 -14.11 7.92
C ARG A 85 1.63 -13.37 8.43
N ILE A 86 1.51 -12.09 8.76
CA ILE A 86 2.64 -11.32 9.31
C ILE A 86 3.15 -11.96 10.61
N THR A 87 2.23 -12.36 11.51
CA THR A 87 2.62 -12.96 12.80
C THR A 87 3.30 -14.31 12.61
N GLU A 88 2.74 -15.18 11.75
CA GLU A 88 3.28 -16.51 11.44
C GLU A 88 4.68 -16.41 10.82
N VAL A 89 4.85 -15.57 9.79
CA VAL A 89 6.14 -15.40 9.12
C VAL A 89 7.16 -14.71 10.04
N TYR A 90 6.75 -13.75 10.86
CA TYR A 90 7.63 -13.13 11.85
C TYR A 90 8.11 -14.14 12.90
N ASP A 91 7.22 -14.97 13.43
CA ASP A 91 7.57 -16.03 14.39
C ASP A 91 8.56 -17.01 13.76
N GLU A 92 8.34 -17.43 12.51
CA GLU A 92 9.26 -18.30 11.77
C GLU A 92 10.63 -17.65 11.54
N MET A 93 10.66 -16.39 11.10
CA MET A 93 11.91 -15.63 10.94
C MET A 93 12.67 -15.52 12.26
N TYR A 94 11.96 -15.24 13.36
CA TYR A 94 12.57 -15.17 14.68
C TYR A 94 13.20 -16.51 15.10
N GLN A 95 12.56 -17.63 14.77
CA GLN A 95 13.14 -18.96 15.01
C GLN A 95 14.36 -19.26 14.11
N ILE A 96 14.33 -18.82 12.85
CA ILE A 96 15.45 -19.00 11.89
C ILE A 96 16.68 -18.20 12.36
N VAL A 97 16.48 -16.95 12.77
CA VAL A 97 17.54 -16.10 13.35
C VAL A 97 18.08 -16.73 14.63
N ARG A 98 17.20 -17.24 15.51
CA ARG A 98 17.61 -17.97 16.72
C ARG A 98 18.46 -19.21 16.40
N ALA A 99 18.16 -19.90 15.30
CA ALA A 99 18.91 -21.06 14.83
C ALA A 99 20.20 -20.70 14.05
N LYS A 100 20.57 -19.41 13.94
CA LYS A 100 21.69 -18.90 13.13
C LYS A 100 21.66 -19.39 11.68
N ARG A 101 20.47 -19.56 11.12
CA ARG A 101 20.26 -19.91 9.72
C ARG A 101 19.88 -18.65 8.95
N ASN A 102 20.33 -18.58 7.69
CA ASN A 102 19.93 -17.53 6.77
C ASN A 102 18.97 -18.15 5.76
N ASP A 103 17.68 -17.84 5.88
CA ASP A 103 16.65 -18.23 4.90
C ASP A 103 16.15 -16.96 4.19
N THR A 104 16.73 -16.71 3.01
CA THR A 104 16.35 -15.57 2.17
C THR A 104 14.91 -15.70 1.65
N GLY A 105 14.38 -16.92 1.53
CA GLY A 105 13.01 -17.18 1.10
C GLY A 105 12.01 -16.67 2.14
N LYS A 106 12.28 -16.88 3.42
CA LYS A 106 11.41 -16.42 4.53
C LYS A 106 11.43 -14.90 4.70
N VAL A 107 12.58 -14.26 4.50
CA VAL A 107 12.69 -12.79 4.46
C VAL A 107 11.86 -12.22 3.31
N HIS A 108 11.93 -12.85 2.13
CA HIS A 108 11.13 -12.45 0.98
C HIS A 108 9.62 -12.66 1.20
N GLU A 109 9.22 -13.76 1.82
CA GLU A 109 7.83 -14.00 2.22
C GLU A 109 7.32 -12.91 3.20
N PHE A 110 8.16 -12.52 4.16
CA PHE A 110 7.84 -11.45 5.10
C PHE A 110 7.68 -10.09 4.42
N ILE A 111 8.58 -9.77 3.47
CA ILE A 111 8.50 -8.58 2.62
C ILE A 111 7.15 -8.52 1.90
N ASN A 112 6.72 -9.62 1.28
CA ASN A 112 5.42 -9.67 0.59
C ASN A 112 4.26 -9.45 1.56
N CYS A 113 4.32 -10.04 2.76
CA CYS A 113 3.31 -9.80 3.79
C CYS A 113 3.25 -8.33 4.23
N LEU A 114 4.39 -7.64 4.32
CA LEU A 114 4.43 -6.21 4.61
C LEU A 114 3.87 -5.36 3.46
N VAL A 115 4.12 -5.74 2.21
CA VAL A 115 3.52 -5.05 1.05
C VAL A 115 1.99 -5.19 1.05
N ASP A 116 1.47 -6.39 1.33
CA ASP A 116 0.03 -6.61 1.48
C ASP A 116 -0.56 -5.75 2.62
N ALA A 117 0.13 -5.70 3.76
CA ALA A 117 -0.25 -4.87 4.91
C ALA A 117 -0.31 -3.38 4.55
N ARG A 118 0.72 -2.89 3.86
CA ARG A 118 0.81 -1.50 3.38
C ARG A 118 -0.36 -1.17 2.45
N ASN A 119 -0.62 -2.02 1.45
CA ASN A 119 -1.70 -1.81 0.50
C ASN A 119 -3.06 -1.77 1.21
N GLU A 120 -3.27 -2.64 2.20
CA GLU A 120 -4.49 -2.67 2.98
C GLU A 120 -4.66 -1.42 3.86
N LEU A 121 -3.60 -0.96 4.53
CA LEU A 121 -3.61 0.28 5.32
C LEU A 121 -3.83 1.52 4.45
N LEU A 122 -3.16 1.59 3.29
CA LEU A 122 -3.34 2.67 2.32
C LEU A 122 -4.80 2.74 1.85
N HIS A 123 -5.34 1.62 1.39
CA HIS A 123 -6.73 1.54 0.93
C HIS A 123 -7.72 2.00 2.02
N LYS A 124 -7.53 1.54 3.26
CA LYS A 124 -8.35 1.96 4.40
C LYS A 124 -8.21 3.45 4.70
N SER A 125 -6.99 3.99 4.65
CA SER A 125 -6.74 5.42 4.86
C SER A 125 -7.43 6.29 3.82
N GLU A 126 -7.40 5.90 2.54
CA GLU A 126 -8.07 6.60 1.45
C GLU A 126 -9.60 6.55 1.61
N MET A 127 -10.15 5.37 1.96
CA MET A 127 -11.59 5.20 2.20
C MET A 127 -12.09 6.08 3.35
N VAL A 128 -11.41 6.01 4.51
CA VAL A 128 -11.76 6.81 5.71
C VAL A 128 -11.62 8.29 5.41
N GLN A 129 -10.55 8.69 4.74
CA GLN A 129 -10.32 10.08 4.40
C GLN A 129 -11.38 10.62 3.44
N ARG A 130 -11.67 9.90 2.35
CA ARG A 130 -12.70 10.29 1.38
C ARG A 130 -14.05 10.43 2.08
N SER A 131 -14.41 9.47 2.92
CA SER A 131 -15.65 9.48 3.70
C SER A 131 -15.70 10.70 4.64
N CYS A 132 -14.60 11.00 5.34
CA CYS A 132 -14.49 12.15 6.23
C CYS A 132 -14.66 13.47 5.46
N ARG A 133 -13.98 13.64 4.32
CA ARG A 133 -14.11 14.82 3.45
C ARG A 133 -15.55 15.05 2.99
N ILE A 134 -16.21 13.99 2.50
CA ILE A 134 -17.60 14.07 2.04
C ILE A 134 -18.53 14.48 3.19
N LYS A 135 -18.40 13.85 4.36
CA LYS A 135 -19.28 14.15 5.51
C LYS A 135 -19.03 15.53 6.10
N LYS A 136 -17.78 15.99 6.16
CA LYS A 136 -17.44 17.38 6.54
C LYS A 136 -18.02 18.38 5.55
N ALA A 137 -17.97 18.09 4.24
CA ALA A 137 -18.61 18.94 3.23
C ALA A 137 -20.15 18.99 3.39
N LEU A 138 -20.77 17.86 3.77
CA LEU A 138 -22.20 17.84 4.12
C LEU A 138 -22.50 18.65 5.39
N LEU A 139 -21.64 18.63 6.41
CA LEU A 139 -21.80 19.45 7.62
C LEU A 139 -21.62 20.94 7.36
N SER A 140 -20.76 21.32 6.40
CA SER A 140 -20.59 22.73 5.99
C SER A 140 -21.75 23.23 5.13
N ASN A 141 -22.60 22.35 4.60
CA ASN A 141 -23.78 22.75 3.84
C ASN A 141 -24.85 23.34 4.78
N PRO A 142 -25.28 24.60 4.59
CA PRO A 142 -26.30 25.24 5.44
C PRO A 142 -27.64 24.49 5.51
N CYS A 143 -28.01 23.74 4.45
CA CYS A 143 -29.24 22.95 4.43
C CYS A 143 -29.20 21.77 5.40
N SER A 144 -28.02 21.18 5.62
CA SER A 144 -27.86 20.02 6.52
C SER A 144 -28.14 20.37 7.98
N ARG A 145 -27.90 21.62 8.41
CA ARG A 145 -28.15 22.07 9.79
C ARG A 145 -29.63 22.05 10.16
N ARG A 146 -30.52 22.18 9.18
CA ARG A 146 -31.98 22.12 9.37
C ARG A 146 -32.53 20.69 9.30
N ALA A 147 -31.70 19.73 8.91
CA ALA A 147 -32.12 18.34 8.79
C ALA A 147 -32.06 17.65 10.15
N ASN A 148 -33.05 16.82 10.44
CA ASN A 148 -33.09 15.96 11.64
C ASN A 148 -31.96 14.91 11.68
N SER A 149 -31.12 14.85 10.64
CA SER A 149 -29.96 13.97 10.51
C SER A 149 -28.63 14.66 10.83
N TYR A 150 -28.62 15.94 11.22
CA TYR A 150 -27.39 16.69 11.51
C TYR A 150 -26.56 16.03 12.61
N ASP A 151 -27.16 15.70 13.76
CA ASP A 151 -26.46 15.06 14.88
C ASP A 151 -25.89 13.70 14.49
N ARG A 152 -26.67 12.91 13.73
CA ARG A 152 -26.21 11.62 13.19
C ARG A 152 -25.01 11.80 12.26
N LEU A 153 -24.97 12.87 11.47
CA LEU A 153 -23.84 13.18 10.59
C LEU A 153 -22.59 13.60 11.39
N CYS A 154 -22.76 14.39 12.46
CA CYS A 154 -21.68 14.73 13.39
C CYS A 154 -21.08 13.49 14.05
N GLU A 155 -21.92 12.58 14.58
CA GLU A 155 -21.46 11.31 15.14
C GLU A 155 -20.67 10.47 14.13
N GLN A 156 -21.12 10.46 12.87
CA GLN A 156 -20.44 9.74 11.81
C GLN A 156 -19.05 10.34 11.50
N VAL A 157 -18.91 11.67 11.53
CA VAL A 157 -17.61 12.32 11.37
C VAL A 157 -16.70 11.98 12.55
N HIS A 158 -17.19 12.06 13.79
CA HIS A 158 -16.40 11.68 14.96
C HIS A 158 -15.91 10.21 14.90
N LYS A 159 -16.76 9.28 14.44
CA LYS A 159 -16.37 7.87 14.24
C LYS A 159 -15.25 7.73 13.20
N LEU A 160 -15.35 8.43 12.07
CA LEU A 160 -14.32 8.41 11.03
C LEU A 160 -13.01 9.04 11.49
N GLU A 161 -13.07 10.12 12.29
CA GLU A 161 -11.88 10.73 12.87
C GLU A 161 -11.19 9.82 13.89
N ALA A 162 -11.97 9.08 14.69
CA ALA A 162 -11.43 8.06 15.58
C ALA A 162 -10.79 6.90 14.80
N GLU A 163 -11.40 6.45 13.71
CA GLU A 163 -10.83 5.44 12.82
C GLU A 163 -9.54 5.93 12.14
N HIS A 164 -9.52 7.18 11.69
CA HIS A 164 -8.31 7.81 11.14
C HIS A 164 -7.16 7.84 12.16
N LYS A 165 -7.44 8.18 13.42
CA LYS A 165 -6.45 8.11 14.51
C LYS A 165 -5.93 6.69 14.75
N ARG A 166 -6.78 5.66 14.60
CA ARG A 166 -6.37 4.26 14.72
C ARG A 166 -5.50 3.82 13.53
N LEU A 167 -5.83 4.25 12.30
CA LEU A 167 -5.00 4.01 11.13
C LEU A 167 -3.61 4.62 11.27
N LYS A 168 -3.50 5.81 11.87
CA LYS A 168 -2.21 6.42 12.15
C LYS A 168 -1.36 5.55 13.08
N LYS A 169 -1.94 5.01 14.16
CA LYS A 169 -1.24 4.08 15.06
C LYS A 169 -0.78 2.81 14.35
N ASP A 170 -1.64 2.22 13.51
CA ASP A 170 -1.28 1.04 12.73
C ASP A 170 -0.16 1.34 11.72
N ALA A 171 -0.16 2.55 11.12
CA ALA A 171 0.92 3.01 10.25
C ALA A 171 2.24 3.20 11.02
N ASP A 172 2.20 3.75 12.24
CA ASP A 172 3.37 3.88 13.11
C ASP A 172 3.96 2.48 13.46
N ILE A 173 3.10 1.51 13.77
CA ILE A 173 3.52 0.11 14.02
C ILE A 173 4.12 -0.52 12.76
N TYR A 174 3.49 -0.33 11.59
CA TYR A 174 4.01 -0.81 10.31
C TYR A 174 5.40 -0.24 10.02
N ASN A 175 5.57 1.08 10.17
CA ASN A 175 6.83 1.76 9.97
C ASN A 175 7.92 1.21 10.92
N TYR A 176 7.58 0.96 12.19
CA TYR A 176 8.49 0.32 13.14
C TYR A 176 8.92 -1.08 12.69
N ILE A 177 7.99 -1.94 12.26
CA ILE A 177 8.32 -3.29 11.76
C ILE A 177 9.24 -3.20 10.54
N GLN A 178 8.94 -2.27 9.63
CA GLN A 178 9.73 -2.04 8.43
C GLN A 178 11.16 -1.61 8.78
N GLU A 179 11.33 -0.69 9.74
CA GLU A 179 12.65 -0.29 10.26
C GLU A 179 13.41 -1.49 10.83
N GLN A 180 12.76 -2.30 11.68
CA GLN A 180 13.40 -3.49 12.27
C GLN A 180 13.86 -4.47 11.18
N LEU A 181 13.06 -4.66 10.14
CA LEU A 181 13.45 -5.50 9.00
C LEU A 181 14.65 -4.92 8.26
N GLN A 182 14.65 -3.62 7.97
CA GLN A 182 15.74 -2.95 7.25
C GLN A 182 17.08 -3.02 8.00
N MET A 183 17.04 -3.07 9.33
CA MET A 183 18.23 -3.21 10.17
C MET A 183 18.77 -4.64 10.25
N SER A 184 17.97 -5.65 9.90
CA SER A 184 18.37 -7.06 9.97
C SER A 184 19.46 -7.42 8.95
N GLU A 185 20.41 -8.28 9.33
CA GLU A 185 21.46 -8.77 8.41
C GLU A 185 20.87 -9.52 7.22
N SER A 186 19.81 -10.28 7.45
CA SER A 186 19.12 -11.03 6.41
C SER A 186 18.53 -10.15 5.32
N TYR A 187 18.06 -8.95 5.66
CA TYR A 187 17.59 -7.98 4.67
C TYR A 187 18.74 -7.37 3.86
N LYS A 188 19.87 -7.06 4.52
CA LYS A 188 21.08 -6.57 3.84
C LYS A 188 21.62 -7.60 2.84
N LEU A 189 21.72 -8.87 3.26
CA LEU A 189 22.10 -9.98 2.37
C LEU A 189 21.14 -10.12 1.19
N LEU A 190 19.83 -9.96 1.40
CA LEU A 190 18.85 -10.01 0.31
C LEU A 190 19.06 -8.86 -0.70
N ILE A 191 19.36 -7.64 -0.22
CA ILE A 191 19.70 -6.50 -1.08
C ILE A 191 20.97 -6.80 -1.88
N GLU A 192 22.04 -7.28 -1.23
CA GLU A 192 23.31 -7.60 -1.89
C GLU A 192 23.14 -8.72 -2.94
N LEU A 193 22.41 -9.78 -2.62
CA LEU A 193 22.07 -10.84 -3.57
C LEU A 193 21.27 -10.28 -4.75
N SER A 194 20.32 -9.39 -4.49
CA SER A 194 19.59 -8.72 -5.57
C SER A 194 20.51 -7.85 -6.44
N ALA A 195 21.53 -7.21 -5.85
CA ALA A 195 22.55 -6.42 -6.54
C ALA A 195 23.38 -7.29 -7.49
N LEU A 196 23.89 -8.42 -6.98
CA LEU A 196 24.71 -9.36 -7.74
C LEU A 196 23.94 -9.99 -8.90
N VAL A 197 22.69 -10.43 -8.66
CA VAL A 197 21.87 -11.06 -9.70
C VAL A 197 21.62 -10.11 -10.86
N GLU A 198 21.27 -8.83 -10.62
CA GLU A 198 21.11 -7.94 -11.76
C GLU A 198 22.41 -7.52 -12.42
N LYS A 199 23.53 -7.54 -11.70
CA LYS A 199 24.83 -7.33 -12.34
C LYS A 199 25.08 -8.46 -13.34
N ALA A 200 24.82 -9.71 -12.94
CA ALA A 200 24.89 -10.87 -13.83
C ALA A 200 23.88 -10.78 -14.99
N GLU A 201 22.64 -10.36 -14.76
CA GLU A 201 21.64 -10.17 -15.84
C GLU A 201 22.04 -9.05 -16.82
N ARG A 202 22.67 -7.97 -16.35
CA ARG A 202 23.21 -6.92 -17.23
C ARG A 202 24.41 -7.44 -18.03
N GLU A 203 25.31 -8.18 -17.40
CA GLU A 203 26.45 -8.79 -18.08
C GLU A 203 26.00 -9.81 -19.13
N ASP A 204 24.98 -10.62 -18.82
CA ASP A 204 24.36 -11.57 -19.76
C ASP A 204 23.67 -10.84 -20.92
N ALA A 205 22.90 -9.78 -20.63
CA ALA A 205 22.28 -8.94 -21.67
C ALA A 205 23.34 -8.30 -22.59
N LEU A 206 24.43 -7.77 -22.03
CA LEU A 206 25.55 -7.23 -22.80
C LEU A 206 26.28 -8.32 -23.60
N ALA A 207 26.42 -9.52 -23.06
CA ALA A 207 27.02 -10.65 -23.78
C ALA A 207 26.12 -11.12 -24.94
N THR A 208 24.80 -11.10 -24.76
CA THR A 208 23.85 -11.40 -25.83
C THR A 208 23.85 -10.32 -26.92
N GLU A 209 23.93 -9.04 -26.55
CA GLU A 209 24.02 -7.91 -27.49
C GLU A 209 25.37 -7.91 -28.23
N ALA A 210 26.47 -8.28 -27.56
CA ALA A 210 27.78 -8.44 -28.20
C ALA A 210 27.87 -9.68 -29.11
N ALA A 211 26.99 -10.67 -28.91
CA ALA A 211 26.85 -11.82 -29.80
C ALA A 211 26.01 -11.51 -31.05
N GLU A 212 25.45 -10.30 -31.16
CA GLU A 212 24.76 -9.83 -32.36
C GLU A 212 25.78 -9.45 -33.44
N MET A 213 26.00 -10.38 -34.37
CA MET A 213 26.76 -10.24 -35.60
C MET A 213 28.25 -9.87 -35.41
N THR A 214 29.12 -10.85 -35.62
CA THR A 214 30.56 -10.60 -35.68
C THR A 214 30.91 -9.67 -36.85
N PHE A 215 32.03 -8.94 -36.74
CA PHE A 215 32.51 -8.07 -37.84
C PHE A 215 32.65 -8.84 -39.18
N GLU A 216 33.06 -10.11 -39.13
CA GLU A 216 33.12 -10.98 -40.31
C GLU A 216 31.74 -11.33 -40.88
N GLU A 217 30.71 -11.52 -40.04
CA GLU A 217 29.33 -11.71 -40.50
C GLU A 217 28.76 -10.43 -41.12
N LEU A 218 29.05 -9.27 -40.54
CA LEU A 218 28.72 -7.95 -41.14
C LEU A 218 29.36 -7.80 -42.51
N LEU A 219 30.64 -8.11 -42.65
CA LEU A 219 31.35 -8.06 -43.93
C LEU A 219 30.80 -9.07 -44.93
N ALA A 220 30.45 -10.28 -44.50
CA ALA A 220 29.83 -11.28 -45.36
C ALA A 220 28.47 -10.79 -45.87
N GLN A 221 27.67 -10.16 -45.01
CA GLN A 221 26.40 -9.55 -45.36
C GLN A 221 26.58 -8.39 -46.36
N GLU A 222 27.50 -7.45 -46.11
CA GLU A 222 27.79 -6.32 -47.00
C GLU A 222 28.34 -6.78 -48.36
N LYS A 223 29.22 -7.80 -48.38
CA LYS A 223 29.70 -8.42 -49.63
C LYS A 223 28.56 -9.07 -50.43
N SER A 224 27.56 -9.62 -49.75
CA SER A 224 26.38 -10.24 -50.39
C SER A 224 25.30 -9.25 -50.81
N ASP A 225 25.35 -8.00 -50.31
CA ASP A 225 24.37 -6.96 -50.62
C ASP A 225 24.60 -6.38 -52.02
N ALA A 226 24.02 -7.04 -53.02
CA ALA A 226 24.03 -6.58 -54.40
C ALA A 226 23.45 -5.16 -54.55
N ALA A 227 22.51 -4.74 -53.71
CA ALA A 227 21.91 -3.41 -53.80
C ALA A 227 22.89 -2.31 -53.34
N PHE A 228 23.73 -2.60 -52.34
CA PHE A 228 24.81 -1.73 -51.90
C PHE A 228 25.83 -1.48 -53.02
N TRP A 229 26.33 -2.54 -53.67
CA TRP A 229 27.34 -2.45 -54.74
C TRP A 229 26.81 -1.92 -56.09
N GLN A 230 25.50 -2.02 -56.35
CA GLN A 230 24.88 -1.53 -57.59
C GLN A 230 24.80 0.01 -57.66
N ARG A 231 24.72 0.73 -56.52
CA ARG A 231 24.52 2.19 -56.50
C ARG A 231 25.69 3.01 -57.06
N HIS A 232 26.91 2.48 -57.08
CA HIS A 232 28.10 3.22 -57.49
C HIS A 232 28.54 2.99 -58.96
N ARG A 233 27.88 2.11 -59.72
CA ARG A 233 28.23 1.87 -61.13
C ARG A 233 27.70 2.91 -62.13
N LYS A 234 26.81 3.82 -61.73
CA LYS A 234 26.20 4.81 -62.65
C LYS A 234 27.00 6.12 -62.80
N LEU A 235 28.16 6.27 -62.15
CA LEU A 235 28.95 7.51 -62.19
C LEU A 235 30.10 7.50 -63.20
N THR A 236 30.28 6.44 -63.97
CA THR A 236 31.38 6.33 -64.95
C THR A 236 30.84 6.08 -66.36
N SER A 237 30.11 7.05 -66.91
CA SER A 237 29.86 7.15 -68.36
C SER A 237 30.13 8.59 -68.81
N ILE A 238 31.39 9.03 -68.73
CA ILE A 238 31.85 10.26 -69.38
C ILE A 238 32.67 9.79 -70.58
N LEU A 239 32.00 9.69 -71.73
CA LEU A 239 32.56 9.39 -73.03
C LEU A 239 33.28 10.64 -73.56
N PRO A 240 34.58 10.59 -73.93
CA PRO A 240 35.19 11.65 -74.72
C PRO A 240 34.89 11.43 -76.22
N LYS A 241 34.57 12.52 -76.91
CA LYS A 241 34.51 12.63 -78.38
C LYS A 241 35.86 12.33 -79.03
#